data_AF-A0A2V1E1Y1-F1
#
_entry.id   AF-A0A2V1E1Y1-F1
#
_cell.length_a   1.000
_cell.length_b   1.000
_cell.length_c   1.000
_cell.angle_alpha   90.00
_cell.angle_beta   90.00
_cell.angle_gamma   90.00
#
_symmetry.space_group_name_H-M   'P 1'
#
loop_
_entity.id
_entity.type
_entity.pdbx_description
1 polymer ?
#
loop_
_entity_poly.entity_id
_entity_poly.type
_entity_poly.pdbx_seq_one_letter_code
_entity_poly.pdbx_strand_id
1 'polypeptide(L)'
;MSITIKQFLSKDTRHWLMGENLLFPTAGTVRAWRDLGDPGTAYTFTTKKGDVKSDPCLRHYSTLEPAFDRYMKCTIPSFAFHKATIASGKPCWELTSKLWFRTILSIKTSEREITFKEFANKVISFAKEKEFNIEEFVRQAWKDVGIDV
;
A
#
# COMPACT_ATOMS: atom_id res chain seq x y z
N MET A 1 -0.98 7.49 3.55
CA MET A 1 -1.55 8.86 3.68
C MET A 1 -1.18 9.78 2.53
N SER A 2 0.05 9.82 2.00
CA SER A 2 0.41 10.76 0.92
C SER A 2 -0.45 10.61 -0.35
N ILE A 3 -0.78 9.38 -0.75
CA ILE A 3 -1.65 9.14 -1.90
C ILE A 3 -3.06 9.73 -1.70
N THR A 4 -3.57 9.65 -0.47
CA THR A 4 -4.86 10.23 -0.08
C THR A 4 -4.88 11.73 -0.31
N ILE A 5 -3.83 12.43 0.09
CA ILE A 5 -3.69 13.88 -0.09
C ILE A 5 -3.67 14.21 -1.59
N LYS A 6 -2.86 13.47 -2.36
CA LYS A 6 -2.75 13.67 -3.82
C LYS A 6 -4.11 13.49 -4.51
N GLN A 7 -4.81 12.37 -4.24
CA GLN A 7 -6.12 12.13 -4.84
C GLN A 7 -7.17 13.14 -4.36
N PHE A 8 -7.13 13.56 -3.09
CA PHE A 8 -8.07 14.55 -2.56
C PHE A 8 -7.91 15.94 -3.18
N LEU A 9 -6.66 16.40 -3.39
CA LEU A 9 -6.38 17.71 -3.98
C LEU A 9 -6.67 17.73 -5.48
N SER A 10 -6.33 16.66 -6.20
CA SER A 10 -6.58 16.53 -7.65
C SER A 10 -8.02 16.15 -7.99
N LYS A 11 -8.77 15.59 -7.04
CA LYS A 11 -10.08 14.93 -7.24
C LYS A 11 -10.02 13.76 -8.23
N ASP A 12 -8.84 13.19 -8.46
CA ASP A 12 -8.65 12.02 -9.32
C ASP A 12 -8.31 10.78 -8.49
N THR A 13 -9.24 9.82 -8.44
CA THR A 13 -9.11 8.54 -7.72
C THR A 13 -8.19 7.53 -8.41
N ARG A 14 -7.69 7.84 -9.62
CA ARG A 14 -6.82 6.96 -10.40
C ARG A 14 -5.35 7.11 -10.05
N HIS A 15 -4.97 8.12 -9.25
CA HIS A 15 -3.58 8.33 -8.86
C HIS A 15 -3.13 7.31 -7.82
N TRP A 16 -2.28 6.37 -8.23
CA TRP A 16 -1.64 5.37 -7.35
C TRP A 16 -0.11 5.41 -7.39
N LEU A 17 0.47 6.27 -8.22
CA LEU A 17 1.90 6.52 -8.29
C LEU A 17 2.36 7.49 -7.21
N MET A 18 3.46 7.15 -6.53
CA MET A 18 4.15 8.00 -5.55
C MET A 18 5.57 8.33 -5.98
N GLY A 19 5.92 9.62 -5.89
CA GLY A 19 7.26 10.10 -6.26
C GLY A 19 7.46 10.12 -7.77
N GLU A 20 6.44 10.52 -8.52
CA GLU A 20 6.58 10.83 -9.95
C GLU A 20 7.60 11.96 -10.13
N ASN A 21 8.32 11.93 -11.26
CA ASN A 21 9.32 12.94 -11.64
C ASN A 21 10.51 13.12 -10.67
N LEU A 22 10.69 12.21 -9.70
CA LEU A 22 11.85 12.26 -8.78
C LEU A 22 13.11 11.60 -9.35
N LEU A 23 12.96 10.69 -10.31
CA LEU A 23 14.06 9.96 -10.90
C LEU A 23 14.52 10.66 -12.19
N PHE A 24 15.83 10.90 -12.30
CA PHE A 24 16.44 11.48 -13.50
C PHE A 24 16.23 10.59 -14.72
N PRO A 25 16.22 11.16 -15.94
CA PRO A 25 16.12 10.38 -17.17
C PRO A 25 17.27 9.37 -17.26
N THR A 26 16.92 8.10 -17.13
CA THR A 26 17.78 6.93 -17.36
C THR A 26 17.22 6.12 -18.53
N ALA A 27 18.06 5.31 -19.18
CA ALA A 27 17.58 4.41 -20.22
C ALA A 27 16.68 3.34 -19.59
N GLY A 28 15.37 3.44 -19.81
CA GLY A 28 14.37 2.53 -19.27
C GLY A 28 13.00 3.15 -19.07
N THR A 29 12.11 2.39 -18.41
CA THR A 29 10.78 2.85 -18.00
C THR A 29 10.85 3.37 -16.58
N VAL A 30 10.55 4.65 -16.37
CA VAL A 30 10.58 5.26 -15.04
C VAL A 30 9.35 6.15 -14.89
N ARG A 31 8.32 5.64 -14.19
CA ARG A 31 7.06 6.37 -13.98
C ARG A 31 7.05 7.09 -12.64
N ALA A 32 7.51 6.40 -11.59
CA ALA A 32 7.52 6.91 -10.23
C ALA A 32 8.50 6.12 -9.36
N TRP A 33 8.69 6.55 -8.11
CA TRP A 33 9.43 5.77 -7.12
C TRP A 33 8.67 4.50 -6.70
N ARG A 34 7.33 4.59 -6.61
CA ARG A 34 6.44 3.46 -6.25
C ARG A 34 5.12 3.52 -6.98
N ASP A 35 4.56 2.35 -7.23
CA ASP A 35 3.20 2.14 -7.70
C ASP A 35 2.43 1.36 -6.63
N LEU A 36 1.43 1.98 -6.00
CA LEU A 36 0.59 1.30 -4.99
C LEU A 36 -0.46 0.42 -5.64
N GLY A 37 -0.82 0.69 -6.90
CA GLY A 37 -1.82 -0.07 -7.65
C GLY A 37 -1.22 -1.31 -8.29
N ASP A 38 0.05 -1.23 -8.68
CA ASP A 38 0.78 -2.37 -9.22
C ASP A 38 2.23 -2.46 -8.72
N PRO A 39 2.44 -2.88 -7.45
CA PRO A 39 3.76 -2.90 -6.83
C PRO A 39 4.81 -3.67 -7.66
N GLY A 40 6.03 -3.13 -7.75
CA GLY A 40 7.13 -3.76 -8.48
C GLY A 40 7.24 -3.33 -9.95
N THR A 41 6.41 -2.39 -10.40
CA THR A 41 6.39 -1.91 -11.81
C THR A 41 6.64 -0.43 -11.97
N ALA A 42 6.93 0.29 -10.88
CA ALA A 42 7.07 1.74 -10.91
C ALA A 42 8.24 2.17 -11.82
N TYR A 43 9.30 1.37 -11.84
CA TYR A 43 10.46 1.60 -12.69
C TYR A 43 11.20 0.30 -13.04
N THR A 44 11.88 0.35 -14.18
CA THR A 44 12.97 -0.55 -14.56
C THR A 44 13.91 0.22 -15.46
N PHE A 45 15.18 0.37 -15.06
CA PHE A 45 16.18 1.12 -15.82
C PHE A 45 17.55 0.47 -15.74
N THR A 46 18.37 0.71 -16.76
CA THR A 46 19.76 0.27 -16.80
C THR A 46 20.66 1.42 -16.35
N THR A 47 21.53 1.15 -15.38
CA THR A 47 22.52 2.12 -14.91
C THR A 47 23.62 2.32 -15.96
N LYS A 48 24.42 3.39 -15.81
CA LYS A 48 25.59 3.61 -16.67
C LYS A 48 26.61 2.45 -16.64
N LYS A 49 26.60 1.63 -15.58
CA LYS A 49 27.47 0.45 -15.43
C LYS A 49 26.90 -0.82 -16.08
N GLY A 50 25.72 -0.75 -16.67
CA GLY A 50 25.04 -1.90 -17.27
C GLY A 50 24.12 -2.68 -16.33
N ASP A 51 24.12 -2.37 -15.03
CA ASP A 51 23.22 -3.04 -14.07
C ASP A 51 21.76 -2.64 -14.31
N VAL A 52 20.86 -3.62 -14.39
CA VAL A 52 19.41 -3.39 -14.42
C VAL A 52 18.91 -3.20 -12.98
N LYS A 53 18.15 -2.13 -12.75
CA LYS A 53 17.49 -1.82 -11.47
C LYS A 53 15.98 -1.78 -11.70
N SER A 54 15.23 -2.50 -10.87
CA SER A 54 13.78 -2.54 -10.87
C SER A 54 13.21 -2.18 -9.50
N ASP A 55 11.93 -1.83 -9.48
CA ASP A 55 11.18 -1.58 -8.26
C ASP A 55 11.12 -2.86 -7.38
N PRO A 56 11.68 -2.85 -6.16
CA PRO A 56 11.69 -4.03 -5.28
C PRO A 56 10.38 -4.19 -4.50
N CYS A 57 9.34 -3.41 -4.80
CA CYS A 57 8.08 -3.51 -4.08
C CYS A 57 7.40 -4.87 -4.28
N LEU A 58 6.87 -5.43 -3.19
CA LEU A 58 6.28 -6.76 -3.16
C LEU A 58 4.77 -6.70 -3.39
N ARG A 59 4.24 -7.71 -4.05
CA ARG A 59 2.80 -7.89 -4.26
C ARG A 59 2.16 -8.87 -3.28
N HIS A 60 2.95 -9.79 -2.71
CA HIS A 60 2.42 -10.88 -1.90
C HIS A 60 3.35 -11.22 -0.74
N TYR A 61 2.76 -11.57 0.40
CA TYR A 61 3.49 -11.84 1.64
C TYR A 61 4.39 -13.08 1.54
N SER A 62 4.02 -14.08 0.73
CA SER A 62 4.82 -15.30 0.54
C SER A 62 6.19 -15.04 -0.08
N THR A 63 6.40 -13.91 -0.77
CA THR A 63 7.68 -13.54 -1.35
C THR A 63 8.53 -12.71 -0.40
N LEU A 64 8.07 -12.49 0.84
CA LEU A 64 8.79 -11.69 1.82
C LEU A 64 9.98 -12.47 2.38
N GLU A 65 11.17 -11.89 2.27
CA GLU A 65 12.39 -12.44 2.83
C GLU A 65 12.83 -11.73 4.12
N PRO A 66 13.53 -12.41 5.04
CA PRO A 66 14.07 -11.79 6.25
C PRO A 66 14.97 -10.58 5.96
N ALA A 67 15.76 -10.65 4.88
CA ALA A 67 16.70 -9.63 4.46
C ALA A 67 16.05 -8.35 3.92
N PHE A 68 14.75 -8.37 3.60
CA PHE A 68 14.05 -7.19 3.13
C PHE A 68 13.92 -6.13 4.21
N ASP A 69 14.21 -4.89 3.86
CA ASP A 69 14.06 -3.78 4.77
C ASP A 69 12.59 -3.34 4.92
N ARG A 70 12.36 -2.36 5.80
CA ARG A 70 11.02 -1.80 6.05
C ARG A 70 10.35 -1.21 4.81
N TYR A 71 11.12 -0.72 3.84
CA TYR A 71 10.64 -0.08 2.63
C TYR A 71 10.10 -1.09 1.62
N MET A 72 10.67 -2.28 1.51
CA MET A 72 10.05 -3.38 0.75
C MET A 72 8.87 -3.96 1.54
N LYS A 73 9.04 -4.20 2.85
CA LYS A 73 8.00 -4.80 3.70
C LYS A 73 6.71 -3.98 3.76
N CYS A 74 6.78 -2.65 3.76
CA CYS A 74 5.60 -1.77 3.83
C CYS A 74 4.71 -1.78 2.56
N THR A 75 5.14 -2.47 1.51
CA THR A 75 4.38 -2.57 0.25
C THR A 75 3.18 -3.50 0.37
N ILE A 76 3.27 -4.55 1.18
CA ILE A 76 2.17 -5.47 1.49
C ILE A 76 0.96 -4.74 2.09
N PRO A 77 1.08 -4.01 3.22
CA PRO A 77 -0.07 -3.28 3.77
C PRO A 77 -0.54 -2.12 2.86
N SER A 78 0.36 -1.57 2.04
CA SER A 78 -0.02 -0.51 1.07
C SER A 78 -0.84 -1.07 -0.09
N PHE A 79 -0.54 -2.28 -0.55
CA PHE A 79 -1.29 -2.94 -1.61
C PHE A 79 -2.63 -3.48 -1.10
N ALA A 80 -2.70 -3.98 0.13
CA ALA A 80 -3.97 -4.28 0.80
C ALA A 80 -4.87 -3.04 0.91
N PHE A 81 -4.30 -1.88 1.28
CA PHE A 81 -5.02 -0.60 1.28
C PHE A 81 -5.57 -0.24 -0.10
N HIS A 82 -4.76 -0.37 -1.15
CA HIS A 82 -5.19 -0.13 -2.53
C HIS A 82 -6.37 -1.03 -2.90
N LYS A 83 -6.21 -2.36 -2.74
CA LYS A 83 -7.25 -3.36 -3.04
C LYS A 83 -8.56 -3.09 -2.29
N ALA A 84 -8.49 -2.83 -0.99
CA ALA A 84 -9.67 -2.50 -0.18
C ALA A 84 -10.37 -1.22 -0.68
N THR A 85 -9.59 -0.21 -1.08
CA THR A 85 -10.15 1.02 -1.65
C THR A 85 -10.88 0.75 -2.96
N ILE A 86 -10.24 0.04 -3.90
CA ILE A 86 -10.85 -0.28 -5.20
C ILE A 86 -12.13 -1.09 -5.00
N ALA A 87 -12.10 -2.12 -4.14
CA ALA A 87 -13.26 -2.95 -3.85
C ALA A 87 -14.41 -2.17 -3.19
N SER A 88 -14.10 -1.17 -2.35
CA SER A 88 -15.14 -0.34 -1.73
C SER A 88 -15.89 0.58 -2.70
N GLY A 89 -15.31 0.85 -3.88
CA GLY A 89 -15.86 1.77 -4.87
C GLY A 89 -15.93 3.24 -4.42
N LYS A 90 -15.45 3.58 -3.22
CA LYS A 90 -15.45 4.95 -2.69
C LYS A 90 -14.08 5.61 -2.82
N PRO A 91 -14.02 6.94 -2.96
CA PRO A 91 -12.77 7.66 -2.91
C PRO A 91 -12.00 7.36 -1.62
N CYS A 92 -10.67 7.17 -1.72
CA CYS A 92 -9.89 6.70 -0.58
C CYS A 92 -9.96 7.66 0.62
N TRP A 93 -10.12 8.97 0.40
CA TRP A 93 -10.20 9.98 1.46
C TRP A 93 -11.52 9.96 2.22
N GLU A 94 -12.58 9.41 1.64
CA GLU A 94 -13.90 9.37 2.28
C GLU A 94 -14.05 8.20 3.24
N LEU A 95 -13.39 7.07 2.93
CA LEU A 95 -13.61 5.80 3.61
C LEU A 95 -12.31 5.12 4.05
N THR A 96 -11.56 4.49 3.13
CA THR A 96 -10.44 3.60 3.47
C THR A 96 -9.32 4.32 4.23
N SER A 97 -9.03 5.58 3.87
CA SER A 97 -7.98 6.36 4.56
C SER A 97 -8.37 6.69 6.00
N LYS A 98 -9.65 6.99 6.26
CA LYS A 98 -10.14 7.22 7.62
C LYS A 98 -10.04 5.95 8.46
N LEU A 99 -10.41 4.81 7.88
CA LEU A 99 -10.29 3.49 8.52
C LEU A 99 -8.84 3.17 8.90
N TRP A 100 -7.91 3.29 7.95
CA TRP A 100 -6.48 3.04 8.19
C TRP A 100 -5.91 4.02 9.23
N PHE A 101 -6.26 5.31 9.12
CA PHE A 101 -5.80 6.33 10.05
C PHE A 101 -6.31 6.07 11.47
N ARG A 102 -7.60 5.75 11.63
CA ARG A 102 -8.19 5.36 12.91
C ARG A 102 -7.50 4.12 13.49
N THR A 103 -7.20 3.13 12.65
CA THR A 103 -6.46 1.94 13.07
C THR A 103 -5.08 2.31 13.59
N ILE A 104 -4.32 3.14 12.87
CA ILE A 104 -2.98 3.60 13.30
C ILE A 104 -3.06 4.33 14.64
N LEU A 105 -4.04 5.23 14.82
CA LEU A 105 -4.22 5.96 16.08
C LEU A 105 -4.60 5.05 17.26
N SER A 106 -5.14 3.86 16.99
CA SER A 106 -5.47 2.88 18.04
C SER A 106 -4.27 2.06 18.54
N ILE A 107 -3.15 2.07 17.81
CA ILE A 107 -1.96 1.29 18.16
C ILE A 107 -1.29 1.92 19.37
N LYS A 108 -1.19 1.16 20.45
CA LYS A 108 -0.56 1.60 21.69
C LYS A 108 0.95 1.50 21.59
N THR A 109 1.66 2.28 22.41
CA THR A 109 3.11 2.19 22.54
C THR A 109 3.60 0.80 22.96
N SER A 110 2.77 -0.01 23.62
CA SER A 110 3.08 -1.40 23.96
C SER A 110 3.07 -2.36 22.75
N GLU A 111 2.56 -1.93 21.60
CA GLU A 111 2.36 -2.73 20.38
C GLU A 111 3.41 -2.38 19.31
N ARG A 112 4.65 -2.06 19.71
CA ARG A 112 5.71 -1.65 18.76
C ARG A 112 6.08 -2.72 17.74
N GLU A 113 5.84 -3.98 18.08
CA GLU A 113 6.18 -5.15 17.26
C GLU A 113 4.94 -5.80 16.64
N ILE A 114 3.89 -5.01 16.41
CA ILE A 114 2.67 -5.49 15.76
C ILE A 114 2.99 -6.13 14.40
N THR A 115 2.55 -7.37 14.24
CA THR A 115 2.70 -8.13 12.99
C THR A 115 1.69 -7.66 11.94
N PHE A 116 1.90 -8.04 10.67
CA PHE A 116 0.93 -7.73 9.62
C PHE A 116 -0.44 -8.35 9.89
N LYS A 117 -0.50 -9.59 10.41
CA LYS A 117 -1.75 -10.26 10.73
C LYS A 117 -2.50 -9.56 11.87
N GLU A 118 -1.79 -9.15 12.92
CA GLU A 118 -2.40 -8.39 14.03
C GLU A 118 -2.89 -7.02 13.57
N PHE A 119 -2.11 -6.31 12.75
CA PHE A 119 -2.53 -5.04 12.18
C PHE A 119 -3.76 -5.22 11.29
N ALA A 120 -3.76 -6.22 10.40
CA ALA A 120 -4.90 -6.55 9.53
C ALA A 120 -6.18 -6.86 10.34
N ASN A 121 -6.07 -7.65 11.40
CA ASN A 121 -7.19 -7.94 12.31
C ASN A 121 -7.72 -6.67 13.00
N LYS A 122 -6.85 -5.74 13.41
CA LYS A 122 -7.30 -4.44 13.94
C LYS A 122 -8.05 -3.63 12.88
N VAL A 123 -7.52 -3.54 11.65
CA VAL A 123 -8.22 -2.84 10.54
C VAL A 123 -9.61 -3.44 10.34
N ILE A 124 -9.70 -4.78 10.32
CA ILE A 124 -10.97 -5.50 10.17
C ILE A 124 -11.94 -5.20 11.32
N SER A 125 -11.46 -5.13 12.56
CA SER A 125 -12.31 -4.80 13.71
C SER A 125 -12.96 -3.42 13.59
N PHE A 126 -12.24 -2.42 13.09
CA PHE A 126 -12.81 -1.09 12.81
C PHE A 126 -13.69 -1.11 11.56
N ALA A 127 -13.36 -1.93 10.55
CA ALA A 127 -14.13 -2.02 9.30
C ALA A 127 -15.56 -2.54 9.48
N LYS A 128 -15.82 -3.27 10.58
CA LYS A 128 -17.15 -3.74 11.01
C LYS A 128 -18.08 -2.64 11.48
N GLU A 129 -17.51 -1.53 11.96
CA GLU A 129 -18.32 -0.47 12.53
C GLU A 129 -19.22 0.15 11.46
N LYS A 130 -20.44 0.55 11.88
CA LYS A 130 -21.47 1.09 10.99
C LYS A 130 -20.99 2.27 10.14
N GLU A 131 -20.04 3.06 10.65
CA GLU A 131 -19.41 4.17 9.92
C GLU A 131 -18.68 3.70 8.64
N PHE A 132 -18.02 2.54 8.70
CA PHE A 132 -17.23 2.00 7.60
C PHE A 132 -18.00 0.94 6.82
N ASN A 133 -18.47 -0.11 7.50
CA ASN A 133 -19.21 -1.24 6.95
C ASN A 133 -18.58 -1.84 5.66
N ILE A 134 -17.27 -2.10 5.70
CA ILE A 134 -16.48 -2.65 4.57
C ILE A 134 -15.57 -3.82 4.98
N GLU A 135 -15.95 -4.55 6.03
CA GLU A 135 -15.18 -5.70 6.53
C GLU A 135 -14.82 -6.68 5.42
N GLU A 136 -15.78 -7.07 4.58
CA GLU A 136 -15.58 -8.07 3.52
C GLU A 136 -14.48 -7.65 2.54
N PHE A 137 -14.52 -6.39 2.07
CA PHE A 137 -13.51 -5.86 1.16
C PHE A 137 -12.13 -5.79 1.79
N VAL A 138 -12.05 -5.44 3.08
CA VAL A 138 -10.79 -5.38 3.82
C VAL A 138 -10.22 -6.78 4.01
N ARG A 139 -11.04 -7.76 4.41
CA ARG A 139 -10.63 -9.16 4.55
C ARG A 139 -10.10 -9.72 3.25
N GLN A 140 -10.84 -9.54 2.16
CA GLN A 140 -10.43 -10.02 0.85
C GLN A 140 -9.12 -9.36 0.42
N ALA A 141 -8.96 -8.05 0.63
CA ALA A 141 -7.74 -7.34 0.29
C ALA A 141 -6.50 -7.85 1.05
N TRP A 142 -6.63 -8.25 2.32
CA TRP A 142 -5.54 -8.87 3.08
C TRP A 142 -5.22 -10.28 2.59
N LYS A 143 -6.24 -11.09 2.30
CA LYS A 143 -6.08 -12.44 1.72
C LYS A 143 -5.37 -12.39 0.36
N ASP A 144 -5.75 -11.45 -0.49
CA ASP A 144 -5.14 -11.23 -1.80
C ASP A 144 -3.65 -10.90 -1.75
N VAL A 145 -3.16 -10.33 -0.65
CA VAL A 145 -1.73 -10.05 -0.44
C VAL A 145 -1.05 -11.11 0.41
N GLY A 146 -1.71 -12.24 0.68
CA GLY A 146 -1.14 -13.40 1.37
C GLY A 146 -1.19 -13.33 2.90
N ILE A 147 -2.03 -12.48 3.47
CA ILE A 147 -2.26 -12.39 4.91
C ILE A 147 -3.59 -13.05 5.24
N ASP A 148 -3.55 -14.18 5.94
CA ASP A 148 -4.73 -14.92 6.33
C ASP A 148 -5.40 -14.32 7.59
N VAL A 149 -6.61 -13.78 7.42
CA VAL A 149 -7.40 -13.06 8.45
C VAL A 149 -8.89 -13.32 8.38
#